data_AF-A0A5D2IWA8-F1
#
_entry.id   AF-A0A5D2IWA8-F1
#
_cell.length_a   1.000
_cell.length_b   1.000
_cell.length_c   1.000
_cell.angle_alpha   90.00
_cell.angle_beta   90.00
_cell.angle_gamma   90.00
#
_symmetry.space_group_name_H-M   'P 1'
#
loop_
_entity.id
_entity.type
_entity.pdbx_description
1 polymer ?
#
loop_
_entity_poly.entity_id
_entity_poly.type
_entity_poly.pdbx_seq_one_letter_code
_entity_poly.pdbx_strand_id
1 'polypeptide(L)'
;MIINVCSKTPNPSLCETCLHSDPKSATADVKGLATISITCGTRDADKLYTDTDNLYTNTKDPALHNLLDNCWWRFLGARDNIDSAERMLSDKGRMRRS
;
A
#
# COMPACT_ATOMS: atom_id res chain seq x y z
N MET A 1 -14.63 14.68 -5.24
CA MET A 1 -13.91 14.32 -3.99
C MET A 1 -12.48 13.88 -4.28
N ILE A 2 -12.27 12.93 -5.20
CA ILE A 2 -10.96 12.39 -5.61
C ILE A 2 -9.94 13.49 -5.95
N ILE A 3 -10.27 14.41 -6.88
CA ILE A 3 -9.37 15.50 -7.29
C ILE A 3 -8.87 16.33 -6.09
N ASN A 4 -9.74 16.64 -5.14
CA ASN A 4 -9.38 17.44 -3.95
C ASN A 4 -8.49 16.69 -2.95
N VAL A 5 -8.58 15.36 -2.91
CA VAL A 5 -7.71 14.52 -2.09
C VAL A 5 -6.36 14.36 -2.78
N CYS A 6 -6.35 14.05 -4.07
CA CYS A 6 -5.14 13.81 -4.85
C CYS A 6 -4.30 15.07 -5.06
N SER A 7 -4.90 16.26 -5.14
CA SER A 7 -4.13 17.52 -5.22
C SER A 7 -3.29 17.81 -3.97
N LYS A 8 -3.53 17.10 -2.86
CA LYS A 8 -2.78 17.22 -1.61
C LYS A 8 -1.69 16.15 -1.45
N THR A 9 -1.54 15.24 -2.41
CA THR A 9 -0.49 14.21 -2.37
C THR A 9 0.75 14.67 -3.12
N PRO A 10 1.93 14.13 -2.80
CA PRO A 10 3.15 14.40 -3.57
C PRO A 10 3.08 13.92 -5.02
N ASN A 11 2.19 12.98 -5.33
CA ASN A 11 2.00 12.45 -6.68
C ASN A 11 0.48 12.34 -6.99
N PRO A 12 -0.13 13.42 -7.51
CA PRO A 12 -1.56 13.45 -7.83
C PRO A 12 -1.96 12.38 -8.87
N SER A 13 -1.12 12.17 -9.89
CA SER A 13 -1.40 11.18 -10.94
C SER A 13 -1.47 9.75 -10.39
N LEU A 14 -0.52 9.36 -9.54
CA LEU A 14 -0.55 8.04 -8.89
C LEU A 14 -1.77 7.89 -7.98
N CYS A 15 -2.14 8.95 -7.24
CA CYS A 15 -3.33 8.95 -6.41
C CYS A 15 -4.60 8.72 -7.24
N GLU A 16 -4.78 9.44 -8.35
CA GLU A 16 -5.92 9.27 -9.23
C GLU A 16 -5.95 7.87 -9.86
N THR A 17 -4.81 7.35 -10.31
CA THR A 17 -4.70 5.97 -10.81
C THR A 17 -5.11 4.95 -9.76
N CYS A 18 -4.61 5.06 -8.52
CA CYS A 18 -5.00 4.17 -7.44
C CYS A 18 -6.49 4.26 -7.13
N LEU A 19 -7.05 5.46 -6.96
CA LEU A 19 -8.44 5.63 -6.58
C LEU A 19 -9.40 5.19 -7.68
N HIS A 20 -9.12 5.52 -8.95
CA HIS A 20 -9.95 5.10 -10.09
C HIS A 20 -9.86 3.59 -10.39
N SER A 21 -8.89 2.87 -9.80
CA SER A 21 -8.83 1.41 -9.94
C SER A 21 -9.99 0.68 -9.25
N ASP A 22 -10.67 1.33 -8.29
CA ASP A 22 -11.89 0.83 -7.67
C ASP A 22 -13.10 1.69 -8.11
N PRO A 23 -14.12 1.12 -8.80
CA PRO A 23 -15.30 1.86 -9.23
C PRO A 23 -16.11 2.45 -8.07
N LYS A 24 -15.97 1.93 -6.84
CA LYS A 24 -16.62 2.48 -5.63
C LYS A 24 -16.06 3.85 -5.24
N SER A 25 -14.90 4.25 -5.76
CA SER A 25 -14.29 5.56 -5.50
C SER A 25 -15.18 6.75 -5.90
N ALA A 26 -16.07 6.57 -6.87
CA ALA A 26 -16.95 7.63 -7.36
C ALA A 26 -17.92 8.16 -6.29
N THR A 27 -18.35 7.30 -5.36
CA THR A 27 -19.32 7.62 -4.31
C THR A 27 -18.77 7.46 -2.89
N ALA A 28 -17.51 7.04 -2.75
CA ALA A 28 -16.85 6.88 -1.47
C ALA A 28 -16.68 8.22 -0.73
N ASP A 29 -16.86 8.19 0.59
CA ASP A 29 -16.42 9.27 1.47
C ASP A 29 -14.90 9.22 1.68
N VAL A 30 -14.36 10.17 2.46
CA VAL A 30 -12.91 10.22 2.73
C VAL A 30 -12.39 8.93 3.37
N LYS A 31 -13.21 8.26 4.19
CA LYS A 31 -12.82 6.97 4.78
C LYS A 31 -12.77 5.88 3.73
N GLY A 32 -13.76 5.80 2.84
CA GLY A 32 -13.78 4.85 1.73
C GLY A 32 -12.61 5.08 0.76
N LEU A 33 -12.27 6.33 0.44
CA LEU A 33 -11.10 6.66 -0.38
C LEU A 33 -9.79 6.27 0.31
N ALA A 34 -9.70 6.43 1.65
CA ALA A 34 -8.55 5.94 2.41
C ALA A 34 -8.44 4.41 2.36
N THR A 35 -9.56 3.68 2.49
CA THR A 35 -9.58 2.21 2.33
C THR A 35 -9.09 1.81 0.94
N ILE A 36 -9.60 2.43 -0.13
CA ILE A 36 -9.17 2.13 -1.51
C ILE A 36 -7.67 2.42 -1.69
N SER A 37 -7.17 3.50 -1.11
CA SER A 37 -5.74 3.85 -1.16
C SER A 37 -4.87 2.81 -0.44
N ILE A 38 -5.31 2.33 0.73
CA ILE A 38 -4.63 1.27 1.46
C ILE A 38 -4.62 -0.02 0.64
N THR A 39 -5.75 -0.43 0.07
CA THR A 39 -5.82 -1.61 -0.80
C THR A 39 -4.89 -1.50 -2.02
N CYS A 40 -4.81 -0.33 -2.64
CA CYS A 40 -3.84 -0.08 -3.73
C CYS A 40 -2.40 -0.26 -3.23
N GLY A 41 -2.07 0.31 -2.07
CA GLY A 41 -0.77 0.19 -1.42
C GLY A 41 -0.42 -1.25 -1.03
N THR A 42 -1.37 -2.02 -0.48
CA THR A 42 -1.18 -3.44 -0.12
C THR A 42 -0.81 -4.25 -1.36
N ARG A 43 -1.55 -4.10 -2.46
CA ARG A 43 -1.26 -4.80 -3.71
C ARG A 43 0.15 -4.52 -4.21
N ASP A 44 0.55 -3.24 -4.21
CA ASP A 44 1.86 -2.85 -4.72
C ASP A 44 2.99 -3.28 -3.78
N ALA A 45 2.77 -3.23 -2.46
CA ALA A 45 3.71 -3.72 -1.44
C ALA A 45 3.87 -5.24 -1.48
N ASP A 46 2.79 -5.99 -1.64
CA ASP A 46 2.80 -7.45 -1.81
C ASP A 46 3.60 -7.86 -3.05
N LYS A 47 3.37 -7.16 -4.16
CA LYS A 47 4.12 -7.40 -5.40
C LYS A 47 5.60 -7.08 -5.21
N LEU A 48 5.94 -5.95 -4.62
CA LEU A 48 7.33 -5.55 -4.39
C LEU A 48 8.06 -6.52 -3.44
N TYR A 49 7.39 -6.94 -2.35
CA TYR A 49 7.91 -7.96 -1.44
C TYR A 49 8.16 -9.28 -2.20
N THR A 50 7.18 -9.77 -2.95
CA THR A 50 7.27 -11.04 -3.68
C THR A 50 8.38 -11.00 -4.73
N ASP A 51 8.47 -9.92 -5.51
CA ASP A 51 9.51 -9.74 -6.52
C ASP A 51 10.90 -9.73 -5.86
N THR A 52 11.04 -9.05 -4.71
CA THR A 52 12.33 -8.95 -3.98
C THR A 52 12.69 -10.25 -3.28
N ASP A 53 11.74 -10.95 -2.67
CA ASP A 53 11.92 -12.26 -2.02
C ASP A 53 12.41 -13.31 -3.03
N ASN A 54 11.82 -13.31 -4.23
CA ASN A 54 12.27 -14.16 -5.33
C ASN A 54 13.71 -13.83 -5.76
N LEU A 55 14.07 -12.56 -5.90
CA LEU A 55 15.44 -12.16 -6.24
C LEU A 55 16.43 -12.55 -5.14
N TYR A 56 16.08 -12.27 -3.89
CA TYR A 56 16.89 -12.55 -2.71
C TYR A 56 17.19 -14.05 -2.58
N THR A 57 16.16 -14.89 -2.71
CA THR A 57 16.25 -16.34 -2.55
C THR A 57 17.01 -17.01 -3.69
N ASN A 58 16.96 -16.47 -4.92
CA ASN A 58 17.51 -17.13 -6.10
C ASN A 58 18.89 -16.58 -6.55
N THR A 59 19.34 -15.44 -6.03
CA THR A 59 20.67 -14.92 -6.40
C THR A 59 21.80 -15.80 -5.84
N LYS A 60 22.84 -16.01 -6.65
CA LYS A 60 24.09 -16.68 -6.23
C LYS A 60 25.23 -15.70 -5.95
N ASP A 61 25.06 -14.44 -6.32
CA ASP A 61 26.06 -13.40 -6.09
C ASP A 61 25.96 -12.90 -4.64
N PRO A 62 27.02 -13.02 -3.82
CA PRO A 62 26.97 -12.64 -2.41
C PRO A 62 26.76 -11.14 -2.17
N ALA A 63 27.30 -10.28 -3.04
CA ALA A 63 27.14 -8.84 -2.89
C ALA A 63 25.70 -8.42 -3.20
N LEU A 64 25.11 -9.00 -4.23
CA LEU A 64 23.70 -8.82 -4.57
C LEU A 64 22.79 -9.43 -3.51
N HIS A 65 23.13 -10.58 -2.94
CA HIS A 65 22.36 -11.18 -1.85
C HIS A 65 22.29 -10.26 -0.63
N ASN A 66 23.43 -9.71 -0.19
CA ASN A 66 23.48 -8.75 0.93
C ASN A 66 22.70 -7.45 0.66
N LEU A 67 22.71 -6.97 -0.58
CA LEU A 67 21.89 -5.82 -0.99
C LEU A 67 20.40 -6.15 -0.91
N LEU A 68 20.01 -7.32 -1.43
CA LEU A 68 18.62 -7.76 -1.48
C LEU A 68 18.06 -8.11 -0.10
N ASP A 69 18.86 -8.61 0.84
CA ASP A 69 18.47 -8.84 2.23
C ASP A 69 17.92 -7.56 2.88
N ASN A 70 18.64 -6.45 2.69
CA ASN A 70 18.23 -5.14 3.20
C ASN A 70 16.92 -4.65 2.56
N CYS A 71 16.74 -4.88 1.26
CA CYS A 71 15.51 -4.53 0.55
C CYS A 71 14.34 -5.41 1.02
N TRP A 72 14.55 -6.71 1.08
CA TRP A 72 13.57 -7.71 1.50
C TRP A 72 12.98 -7.39 2.87
N TRP A 73 13.84 -7.16 3.87
CA TRP A 73 13.39 -6.82 5.22
C TRP A 73 12.58 -5.51 5.27
N ARG A 74 13.01 -4.48 4.53
CA ARG A 74 12.30 -3.20 4.46
C ARG A 74 10.94 -3.33 3.78
N PHE A 75 10.84 -4.15 2.74
CA PHE A 75 9.58 -4.36 2.03
C PHE A 75 8.62 -5.25 2.79
N LEU A 76 9.11 -6.25 3.53
CA LEU A 76 8.32 -7.00 4.51
C LEU A 76 7.73 -6.04 5.55
N GLY A 77 8.57 -5.19 6.16
CA GLY A 77 8.09 -4.20 7.13
C GLY A 77 7.11 -3.18 6.55
N ALA A 78 7.31 -2.76 5.29
CA ALA A 78 6.37 -1.86 4.61
C ALA A 78 5.00 -2.52 4.40
N ARG A 79 4.98 -3.78 3.94
CA ARG A 79 3.78 -4.59 3.79
C ARG A 79 3.03 -4.72 5.12
N ASP A 80 3.71 -5.12 6.19
CA ASP A 80 3.11 -5.29 7.52
C ASP A 80 2.53 -3.98 8.06
N ASN A 81 3.21 -2.85 7.83
CA ASN A 81 2.73 -1.53 8.25
C ASN A 81 1.44 -1.11 7.50
N ILE A 82 1.35 -1.42 6.20
CA ILE A 82 0.15 -1.11 5.40
C ILE A 82 -1.02 -2.00 5.85
N ASP A 83 -0.79 -3.29 6.09
CA ASP A 83 -1.80 -4.20 6.63
C ASP A 83 -2.31 -3.75 8.01
N SER A 84 -1.41 -3.26 8.86
CA SER A 84 -1.78 -2.66 10.15
C SER A 84 -2.66 -1.41 9.97
N ALA A 85 -2.33 -0.54 9.01
CA ALA A 85 -3.13 0.64 8.70
C ALA A 85 -4.56 0.27 8.27
N GLU A 86 -4.74 -0.80 7.50
CA GLU A 86 -6.05 -1.31 7.10
C GLU A 86 -6.90 -1.71 8.33
N ARG A 87 -6.30 -2.46 9.26
CA ARG A 87 -6.97 -2.90 10.50
C ARG A 87 -7.37 -1.71 11.36
N MET A 88 -6.46 -0.75 11.55
CA MET A 88 -6.72 0.47 12.32
C MET A 88 -7.84 1.31 11.72
N LEU A 89 -7.93 1.41 10.39
CA LEU A 89 -8.98 2.14 9.70
C LEU A 89 -10.35 1.44 9.83
N SER A 90 -10.34 0.11 9.84
CA SER A 90 -11.52 -0.74 10.07
C SER A 90 -12.04 -0.60 11.50
N ASP A 91 -11.14 -0.66 12.50
CA ASP A 91 -11.48 -0.62 13.93
C ASP A 91 -12.02 0.73 14.41
N LYS A 92 -11.49 1.85 13.87
CA LYS A 92 -12.09 3.19 14.11
C LYS A 92 -13.53 3.30 13.58
N GLY A 93 -13.95 2.42 12.67
CA GLY A 93 -15.35 2.29 12.25
C GLY A 93 -16.28 1.67 13.28
N ARG A 94 -15.73 0.89 14.23
CA ARG A 94 -16.47 0.21 15.31
C ARG A 94 -16.68 1.09 16.54
N MET A 95 -15.69 1.91 16.91
CA MET A 95 -15.79 2.80 18.08
C MET A 95 -16.73 4.00 17.90
N ARG A 96 -17.07 4.38 16.65
CA ARG A 96 -18.02 5.48 16.38
C ARG A 96 -19.49 5.03 16.34
N ARG A 97 -19.79 3.77 16.65
CA ARG A 97 -21.16 3.20 16.66
C ARG A 97 -21.61 2.75 18.07
N SER A 98 -20.86 3.10 19.11
CA SER A 98 -21.18 2.83 20.53
C SER A 98 -21.53 4.12 21.25
#